data_AF-Q0RD64-F1
#
_entry.id   AF-Q0RD64-F1
#
_cell.length_a   1.000
_cell.length_b   1.000
_cell.length_c   1.000
_cell.angle_alpha   90.00
_cell.angle_beta   90.00
_cell.angle_gamma   90.00
#
_symmetry.space_group_name_H-M   'P 1'
#
loop_
_entity.id
_entity.type
_entity.pdbx_description
1 polymer ?
#
loop_
_entity_poly.entity_id
_entity_poly.type
_entity_poly.pdbx_seq_one_letter_code
_entity_poly.pdbx_strand_id
1 'polypeptide(L)'
;MVTRDDPSETPPRRGAHRRLSFRRRHVVPIPEAPATVMVDGTPVITVMSADFVCCSYKGCGTLRPLDDAVEHRPCQGCGRV
;
A
#
# COMPACT_ATOMS: atom_id res chain seq x y z
N MET A 1 29.92 49.23 39.19
CA MET A 1 29.37 48.64 37.95
C MET A 1 29.34 47.13 38.15
N VAL A 2 28.18 46.54 38.44
CA VAL A 2 27.27 45.80 37.52
C VAL A 2 27.73 44.35 37.24
N THR A 3 27.13 43.43 38.00
CA THR A 3 26.63 42.06 37.78
C THR A 3 27.06 41.13 36.61
N ARG A 4 27.20 39.83 37.00
CA ARG A 4 26.81 38.57 36.32
C ARG A 4 27.60 38.18 35.06
N ASP A 5 27.82 36.91 34.69
CA ASP A 5 26.98 35.71 34.77
C ASP A 5 27.87 34.45 34.60
N ASP A 6 27.46 33.33 35.17
CA ASP A 6 27.96 31.98 34.87
C ASP A 6 27.38 31.54 33.51
N PRO A 7 28.11 30.74 32.71
CA PRO A 7 27.39 29.59 32.19
C PRO A 7 28.25 28.32 32.11
N SER A 8 27.78 27.34 32.89
CA SER A 8 27.31 26.04 32.44
C SER A 8 28.35 25.03 31.94
N GLU A 9 28.59 24.04 32.79
CA GLU A 9 28.71 22.64 32.39
C GLU A 9 27.75 22.30 31.25
N THR A 10 28.29 21.78 30.14
CA THR A 10 27.68 20.62 29.47
C THR A 10 28.77 19.81 28.74
N PRO A 11 28.90 18.50 28.97
CA PRO A 11 29.74 17.65 28.12
C PRO A 11 29.11 17.56 26.73
N PRO A 12 29.88 17.50 25.63
CA PRO A 12 29.32 17.27 24.31
C PRO A 12 28.69 15.86 24.29
N ARG A 13 27.37 15.81 24.44
CA ARG A 13 26.59 14.59 24.24
C ARG A 13 26.80 14.14 22.79
N ARG A 14 27.56 13.06 22.61
CA ARG A 14 27.50 12.19 21.44
C ARG A 14 26.05 11.70 21.30
N GLY A 15 25.26 12.43 20.54
CA GLY A 15 23.83 12.19 20.35
C GLY A 15 23.53 11.78 18.91
N ALA A 16 23.59 10.48 18.67
CA ALA A 16 22.87 9.73 17.64
C ALA A 16 22.65 10.43 16.28
N HIS A 17 23.50 10.09 15.30
CA HIS A 17 23.12 10.12 13.88
C HIS A 17 21.79 9.37 13.71
N ARG A 18 20.68 10.11 13.61
CA ARG A 18 19.41 9.55 13.12
C ARG A 18 19.61 9.26 11.64
N ARG A 19 20.07 8.05 11.35
CA ARG A 19 19.99 7.49 10.00
C ARG A 19 18.51 7.45 9.67
N LEU A 20 18.08 8.34 8.77
CA LEU A 20 16.77 8.26 8.15
C LEU A 20 16.71 6.91 7.44
N SER A 21 16.11 5.93 8.11
CA SER A 21 15.87 4.61 7.55
C SER A 21 14.99 4.80 6.33
N PHE A 22 15.59 4.70 5.15
CA PHE A 22 14.87 4.57 3.89
C PHE A 22 13.84 3.46 4.09
N ARG A 23 12.57 3.83 4.30
CA ARG A 23 11.47 2.89 4.23
C ARG A 23 11.52 2.36 2.81
N ARG A 24 11.94 1.10 2.66
CA ARG A 24 11.85 0.38 1.40
C ARG A 24 10.39 0.43 0.99
N ARG A 25 10.06 1.30 0.03
CA ARG A 25 8.77 1.27 -0.63
C ARG A 25 8.75 -0.06 -1.36
N HIS A 26 7.90 -0.98 -0.91
CA HIS A 26 7.60 -2.16 -1.71
C HIS A 26 7.11 -1.66 -3.06
N VAL A 27 7.87 -1.97 -4.11
CA VAL A 27 7.42 -1.73 -5.48
C VAL A 27 6.28 -2.71 -5.69
N VAL A 28 5.05 -2.20 -5.71
CA VAL A 28 3.88 -2.99 -6.10
C VAL A 28 4.08 -3.31 -7.58
N PRO A 29 4.06 -4.59 -7.99
CA PRO A 29 4.14 -4.94 -9.40
C PRO A 29 3.06 -4.20 -10.19
N ILE A 30 3.44 -3.59 -11.30
CA ILE A 30 2.49 -2.96 -12.22
C ILE A 30 1.60 -4.09 -12.75
N PRO A 31 0.27 -4.00 -12.64
CA PRO A 31 -0.61 -4.99 -13.26
C PRO A 31 -0.26 -5.07 -14.74
N GLU A 32 0.04 -6.28 -15.23
CA GLU A 32 0.31 -6.49 -16.65
C GLU A 32 -0.91 -6.02 -17.45
N ALA A 33 -0.68 -5.17 -18.45
CA ALA A 33 -1.76 -4.69 -19.29
C ALA A 33 -2.41 -5.88 -20.00
N PRO A 34 -3.75 -5.97 -20.08
CA PRO A 34 -4.40 -7.08 -20.74
C PRO A 34 -3.94 -7.15 -22.20
N ALA A 35 -3.58 -8.36 -22.64
CA ALA A 35 -3.09 -8.58 -23.99
C ALA A 35 -4.18 -8.14 -24.98
N THR A 36 -3.84 -7.14 -25.80
CA THR A 36 -4.70 -6.66 -26.89
C THR A 36 -4.19 -7.23 -28.19
N VAL A 37 -5.00 -8.04 -28.87
CA VAL A 37 -4.67 -8.66 -30.14
C VAL A 37 -5.63 -8.16 -31.20
N MET A 38 -5.14 -7.86 -32.41
CA MET A 38 -6.00 -7.48 -33.53
C MET A 38 -6.52 -8.75 -34.23
N VAL A 39 -7.83 -8.92 -34.30
CA VAL A 39 -8.50 -10.00 -35.04
C VAL A 39 -9.42 -9.36 -36.08
N ASP A 40 -9.16 -9.59 -37.36
CA ASP A 40 -9.94 -9.02 -38.48
C ASP A 40 -10.12 -7.50 -38.41
N GLY A 41 -9.08 -6.78 -37.99
CA GLY A 41 -9.12 -5.32 -37.81
C GLY A 41 -9.84 -4.85 -36.55
N THR A 42 -10.35 -5.77 -35.73
CA THR A 42 -10.99 -5.48 -34.44
C THR A 42 -10.01 -5.71 -33.29
N PRO A 43 -9.80 -4.74 -32.39
CA PRO A 43 -9.00 -4.97 -31.18
C PRO A 43 -9.77 -5.88 -30.22
N VAL A 44 -9.22 -7.06 -29.95
CA VAL A 44 -9.70 -8.03 -28.97
C VAL A 44 -8.83 -7.92 -27.72
N ILE A 45 -9.46 -7.56 -26.61
CA ILE A 45 -8.79 -7.46 -25.30
C ILE A 45 -9.14 -8.73 -24.52
N THR A 46 -8.14 -9.58 -24.29
CA THR A 46 -8.32 -10.76 -23.46
C THR A 46 -8.14 -10.38 -22.01
N VAL A 47 -9.24 -10.41 -21.26
CA VAL A 47 -9.21 -10.30 -19.79
C VAL A 47 -9.34 -11.71 -19.20
N MET A 48 -8.58 -12.01 -18.15
CA MET A 48 -8.77 -13.27 -17.41
C MET A 48 -10.20 -13.27 -16.84
N SER A 49 -10.94 -14.36 -17.08
CA SER A 49 -12.20 -14.61 -16.37
C SER A 49 -11.89 -14.71 -14.88
N ALA A 50 -12.34 -13.73 -14.11
CA ALA A 50 -12.21 -13.77 -12.66
C ALA A 50 -13.56 -14.15 -12.05
N ASP A 51 -13.54 -15.15 -11.16
CA ASP A 51 -14.70 -15.43 -10.32
C ASP A 51 -14.81 -14.32 -9.27
N PHE A 52 -16.01 -13.78 -9.08
CA PHE A 52 -16.29 -12.78 -8.07
C PHE A 52 -17.21 -13.35 -7.00
N VAL A 53 -16.96 -12.96 -5.75
CA VAL A 53 -17.84 -13.26 -4.61
C VAL A 53 -18.27 -11.98 -3.93
N CYS A 54 -19.49 -11.97 -3.40
CA CYS A 54 -20.01 -10.85 -2.63
C CYS A 54 -19.41 -10.87 -1.22
N CYS A 55 -19.07 -9.72 -0.65
CA CYS A 55 -18.75 -9.62 0.76
C CYS A 55 -19.93 -10.11 1.61
N SER A 56 -19.68 -11.10 2.48
CA SER A 56 -20.67 -11.73 3.35
C SER A 56 -21.17 -10.83 4.48
N TYR A 57 -20.49 -9.71 4.74
CA TYR A 57 -20.89 -8.79 5.78
C TYR A 57 -22.22 -8.11 5.43
N LYS A 58 -23.19 -8.18 6.36
CA LYS A 58 -24.52 -7.60 6.17
C LYS A 58 -24.41 -6.13 5.76
N GLY A 59 -25.00 -5.80 4.61
CA GLY A 59 -25.04 -4.44 4.08
C GLY A 59 -23.79 -3.97 3.32
N CYS A 60 -22.74 -4.80 3.16
CA CYS A 60 -21.59 -4.43 2.33
C CYS A 60 -21.82 -4.76 0.86
N GLY A 61 -22.01 -6.04 0.52
CA GLY A 61 -22.31 -6.49 -0.84
C GLY A 61 -21.23 -6.22 -1.90
N THR A 62 -20.08 -5.65 -1.52
CA THR A 62 -18.97 -5.37 -2.45
C THR A 62 -18.48 -6.67 -3.08
N LEU A 63 -18.40 -6.68 -4.41
CA LEU A 63 -17.82 -7.79 -5.17
C LEU A 63 -16.30 -7.75 -5.04
N ARG A 64 -15.71 -8.90 -4.72
CA ARG A 64 -14.27 -9.10 -4.65
C ARG A 64 -13.87 -10.30 -5.51
N PRO A 65 -12.68 -10.29 -6.14
CA PRO A 65 -12.14 -11.47 -6.79
C PRO A 65 -12.09 -12.66 -5.80
N LEU A 66 -12.37 -13.85 -6.29
CA LEU A 66 -12.33 -15.09 -5.50
C LEU A 66 -10.93 -15.31 -4.92
N ASP A 67 -9.87 -15.04 -5.69
CA ASP A 67 -8.48 -15.14 -5.22
C ASP A 67 -8.22 -14.25 -4.00
N ASP A 68 -8.66 -12.99 -4.05
CA ASP A 68 -8.55 -12.09 -2.90
C ASP A 68 -9.31 -12.66 -1.69
N ALA A 69 -10.48 -13.28 -1.89
CA ALA A 69 -11.29 -13.90 -0.84
C ALA A 69 -10.61 -15.11 -0.20
N VAL A 70 -10.03 -15.99 -1.01
CA VAL A 70 -9.26 -17.17 -0.57
C VAL A 70 -8.01 -16.74 0.19
N GLU A 71 -7.36 -15.66 -0.25
CA GLU A 71 -6.21 -15.05 0.43
C GLU A 71 -6.57 -14.29 1.72
N HIS A 72 -7.84 -14.25 2.12
CA HIS A 72 -8.31 -13.53 3.32
C HIS A 72 -7.90 -12.04 3.32
N ARG A 73 -7.83 -11.43 2.14
CA ARG A 73 -7.55 -10.00 2.05
C ARG A 73 -8.71 -9.19 2.66
N PRO A 74 -8.47 -7.97 3.17
CA PRO A 74 -9.56 -7.11 3.61
C PRO A 74 -10.46 -6.70 2.43
N CYS A 75 -11.78 -6.73 2.64
CA CYS A 75 -12.77 -6.24 1.69
C CYS A 75 -12.56 -4.74 1.43
N GLN A 76 -12.49 -4.32 0.16
CA GLN A 76 -12.33 -2.91 -0.22
C GLN A 76 -13.54 -2.03 0.14
N GLY A 77 -14.71 -2.63 0.37
CA GLY A 77 -15.91 -1.91 0.79
C GLY A 77 -15.97 -1.65 2.30
N CYS A 78 -15.86 -2.70 3.11
CA CYS A 78 -16.07 -2.61 4.56
C CYS A 78 -14.81 -2.81 5.42
N GLY A 79 -13.66 -3.11 4.81
CA GLY A 79 -12.37 -3.32 5.50
C GLY A 79 -12.28 -4.60 6.32
N ARG A 80 -13.34 -5.42 6.34
CA ARG A 80 -13.37 -6.70 7.06
C ARG A 80 -12.84 -7.83 6.18
N VAL A 81 -12.25 -8.83 6.82
CA VAL A 81 -11.76 -10.07 6.19
C VAL A 81 -12.91 -11.06 6.06
#